data_AF-A0AA87UCC3-F1
#
_entry.id   AF-A0AA87UCC3-F1
#
_cell.length_a   1.000
_cell.length_b   1.000
_cell.length_c   1.000
_cell.angle_alpha   90.00
_cell.angle_beta   90.00
_cell.angle_gamma   90.00
#
_symmetry.space_group_name_H-M   'P 1'
#
loop_
_entity.id
_entity.type
_entity.pdbx_description
1 polymer ?
#
loop_
_entity_poly.entity_id
_entity_poly.type
_entity_poly.pdbx_seq_one_letter_code
_entity_poly.pdbx_strand_id
1 'polypeptide(L)'
;MREHDLPLFAWQPPCKVILFPLLSRVGRIRDVASKMLDKATDRHADYYRNQVTEALLRQLDRVGVPEHEQDEHLGAFWHAVQDEMIRQCYSRVAGGNDPRGAA
;
A
#
# COMPACT_ATOMS: atom_id res chain seq x y z
N MET A 1 -29.74 32.87 27.74
CA MET A 1 -28.91 31.89 27.00
C MET A 1 -29.82 31.21 26.01
N ARG A 2 -29.45 31.16 24.73
CA ARG A 2 -30.17 30.32 23.76
C ARG A 2 -29.66 28.90 23.93
N GLU A 3 -30.50 27.89 23.69
CA GLU A 3 -30.13 26.47 23.90
C GLU A 3 -28.84 26.08 23.15
N HIS A 4 -28.53 26.73 22.04
CA HIS A 4 -27.32 26.50 21.23
C HIS A 4 -26.02 27.04 21.85
N ASP A 5 -26.09 27.86 22.91
CA ASP A 5 -24.91 28.45 23.57
C ASP A 5 -24.37 27.56 24.71
N LEU A 6 -24.95 26.37 24.92
CA LEU A 6 -24.45 25.45 25.95
C LEU A 6 -23.10 24.86 25.52
N PRO A 7 -22.12 24.73 26.43
CA PRO A 7 -20.75 24.31 26.12
C PRO A 7 -20.65 22.99 25.34
N LEU A 8 -21.60 22.07 25.58
CA LEU A 8 -21.66 20.79 24.89
C LEU A 8 -22.06 20.92 23.40
N PHE A 9 -22.96 21.85 23.08
CA PHE A 9 -23.42 22.07 21.70
C PHE A 9 -22.45 22.94 20.89
N ALA A 10 -21.58 23.70 21.58
CA ALA A 10 -20.48 24.45 20.97
C ALA A 10 -19.18 23.61 20.81
N TRP A 11 -19.15 22.38 21.31
CA TRP A 11 -17.96 21.52 21.24
C TRP A 11 -17.77 20.97 19.81
N GLN A 12 -16.73 21.44 19.14
CA GLN A 12 -16.25 20.87 17.86
C GLN A 12 -14.86 20.28 18.04
N PRO A 13 -14.74 19.01 18.48
CA PRO A 13 -13.44 18.36 18.57
C PRO A 13 -12.83 18.18 17.17
N PRO A 14 -11.49 18.16 17.04
CA PRO A 14 -10.85 17.81 15.78
C PRO A 14 -11.32 16.43 15.30
N CYS A 15 -11.88 16.35 14.09
CA CYS A 15 -12.22 15.09 13.46
C CYS A 15 -10.92 14.43 12.97
N LYS A 16 -10.62 13.22 13.46
CA LYS A 16 -9.43 12.46 13.08
C LYS A 16 -9.84 11.25 12.25
N VAL A 17 -9.29 11.13 11.05
CA VAL A 17 -9.47 9.94 10.20
C VAL A 17 -8.44 8.90 10.60
N ILE A 18 -8.89 7.74 11.08
CA ILE A 18 -8.01 6.61 11.41
C ILE A 18 -8.07 5.62 10.24
N LEU A 19 -7.05 5.65 9.39
CA LEU A 19 -6.97 4.73 8.27
C LEU A 19 -6.38 3.38 8.66
N PHE A 20 -6.84 2.33 7.99
CA PHE A 20 -6.12 1.07 8.00
C PHE A 20 -4.77 1.25 7.26
N PRO A 21 -3.62 1.09 7.94
CA PRO A 21 -2.32 1.44 7.39
C PRO A 21 -2.01 0.69 6.10
N LEU A 22 -1.42 1.37 5.10
CA LEU A 22 -1.04 0.72 3.85
C LEU A 22 -0.08 -0.45 4.07
N LEU A 23 0.85 -0.31 5.03
CA LEU A 23 1.80 -1.34 5.41
C LEU A 23 1.12 -2.64 5.89
N SER A 24 -0.06 -2.54 6.49
CA SER A 24 -0.81 -3.69 6.99
C SER A 24 -1.64 -4.40 5.91
N ARG A 25 -1.68 -3.86 4.68
CA ARG A 25 -2.41 -4.45 3.54
C ARG A 25 -1.60 -5.56 2.85
N VAL A 26 -1.18 -6.57 3.61
CA VAL A 26 -0.26 -7.64 3.18
C VAL A 26 -0.70 -8.33 1.88
N GLY A 27 -2.00 -8.65 1.73
CA GLY A 27 -2.51 -9.26 0.50
C GLY A 27 -2.25 -8.43 -0.75
N ARG A 28 -2.40 -7.10 -0.64
CA ARG A 28 -2.12 -6.17 -1.75
C ARG A 28 -0.63 -6.01 -1.99
N ILE A 29 0.19 -5.98 -0.94
CA ILE A 29 1.65 -5.94 -1.06
C ILE A 29 2.15 -7.15 -1.85
N ARG A 30 1.69 -8.36 -1.51
CA ARG A 30 2.03 -9.61 -2.21
C ARG A 30 1.62 -9.62 -3.67
N ASP A 31 0.39 -9.17 -3.95
CA ASP A 31 -0.15 -9.08 -5.31
C ASP A 31 0.65 -8.10 -6.18
N VAL A 32 0.93 -6.90 -5.66
CA VAL A 32 1.73 -5.89 -6.37
C VAL A 32 3.16 -6.39 -6.59
N ALA A 33 3.80 -7.00 -5.58
CA ALA A 33 5.12 -7.59 -5.71
C ALA A 33 5.19 -8.66 -6.81
N SER A 34 4.22 -9.59 -6.84
CA SER A 34 4.15 -10.60 -7.91
C SER A 34 4.01 -9.92 -9.28
N LYS A 35 3.08 -8.97 -9.41
CA LYS A 35 2.85 -8.25 -10.67
C LYS A 35 4.04 -7.43 -11.14
N MET A 36 4.83 -6.89 -10.21
CA MET A 36 6.10 -6.21 -10.51
C MET A 36 7.13 -7.20 -11.05
N LEU A 37 7.29 -8.36 -10.39
CA LEU A 37 8.22 -9.42 -10.83
C LEU A 37 7.84 -10.03 -12.19
N ASP A 38 6.55 -10.03 -12.53
CA ASP A 38 6.07 -10.58 -13.79
C ASP A 38 6.16 -9.57 -14.96
N LYS A 39 6.65 -8.33 -14.73
CA LYS A 39 6.88 -7.37 -15.82
C LYS A 39 8.15 -7.72 -16.58
N ALA A 40 8.00 -7.90 -17.90
CA ALA A 40 9.09 -8.28 -18.79
C ALA A 40 10.13 -7.18 -19.03
N THR A 41 9.78 -5.90 -18.79
CA THR A 41 10.68 -4.76 -19.01
C THR A 41 10.54 -3.74 -17.89
N ASP A 42 11.63 -3.03 -17.62
CA ASP A 42 11.67 -1.96 -16.61
C ASP A 42 10.62 -0.89 -16.92
N ARG A 43 10.45 -0.53 -18.20
CA ARG A 43 9.43 0.44 -18.63
C ARG A 43 8.00 0.01 -18.25
N HIS A 44 7.68 -1.28 -18.37
CA HIS A 44 6.38 -1.78 -17.95
C HIS A 44 6.23 -1.83 -16.42
N ALA A 45 7.32 -2.09 -15.70
CA ALA A 45 7.35 -2.02 -14.23
C ALA A 45 7.13 -0.59 -13.74
N ASP A 46 7.80 0.40 -14.33
CA ASP A 46 7.64 1.83 -13.98
C ASP A 46 6.22 2.32 -14.25
N TYR A 47 5.65 1.99 -15.42
CA TYR A 47 4.27 2.34 -15.72
C TYR A 47 3.29 1.73 -14.71
N TYR A 48 3.47 0.45 -14.37
CA TYR A 48 2.63 -0.22 -13.39
C TYR A 48 2.80 0.37 -11.99
N ARG A 49 4.03 0.71 -11.58
CA ARG A 49 4.33 1.41 -10.33
C ARG A 49 3.57 2.73 -10.25
N ASN A 50 3.62 3.54 -11.30
CA ASN A 50 2.90 4.82 -11.38
C ASN A 50 1.40 4.62 -11.25
N GLN A 51 0.83 3.64 -11.95
CA GLN A 51 -0.60 3.33 -11.86
C GLN A 51 -1.04 2.94 -10.44
N VAL A 52 -0.24 2.11 -9.74
CA VAL A 52 -0.52 1.72 -8.36
C VAL A 52 -0.41 2.92 -7.41
N THR A 53 0.62 3.74 -7.58
CA THR A 53 0.85 4.97 -6.80
C THR A 53 -0.31 5.94 -6.96
N GLU A 54 -0.71 6.28 -8.18
CA GLU A 54 -1.84 7.18 -8.44
C GLU A 54 -3.13 6.67 -7.81
N ALA A 55 -3.39 5.36 -7.91
CA ALA A 55 -4.59 4.77 -7.32
C ALA A 55 -4.61 4.88 -5.79
N LEU A 56 -3.45 4.71 -5.14
CA LEU A 56 -3.31 4.85 -3.68
C LEU A 56 -3.47 6.31 -3.24
N LEU A 57 -2.77 7.24 -3.90
CA LEU A 57 -2.89 8.68 -3.61
C LEU A 57 -4.33 9.17 -3.77
N ARG A 58 -5.01 8.81 -4.87
CA ARG A 58 -6.45 9.14 -5.06
C ARG A 58 -7.34 8.57 -3.96
N GLN A 59 -7.01 7.41 -3.39
CA GLN A 59 -7.77 6.83 -2.28
C GLN A 59 -7.55 7.64 -0.99
N LEU A 60 -6.31 8.00 -0.68
CA LEU A 60 -5.93 8.73 0.52
C LEU A 60 -6.45 10.17 0.49
N ASP A 61 -6.33 10.83 -0.67
CA ASP A 61 -6.87 12.17 -0.92
C ASP A 61 -8.39 12.21 -0.72
N ARG A 62 -9.11 11.23 -1.29
CA ARG A 62 -10.57 11.12 -1.14
C ARG A 62 -11.04 11.04 0.31
N VAL A 63 -10.25 10.44 1.19
CA VAL A 63 -10.57 10.30 2.61
C VAL A 63 -9.94 11.40 3.48
N GLY A 64 -9.33 12.41 2.85
CA GLY A 64 -8.85 13.63 3.50
C GLY A 64 -7.51 13.50 4.20
N VAL A 65 -6.66 12.54 3.80
CA VAL A 65 -5.31 12.39 4.37
C VAL A 65 -4.41 13.54 3.88
N PRO A 66 -3.70 14.24 4.78
CA PRO A 66 -2.73 15.26 4.40
C PRO A 66 -1.58 14.68 3.56
N GLU A 67 -1.09 15.45 2.57
CA GLU A 67 -0.05 15.02 1.61
C GLU A 67 1.19 14.41 2.29
N HIS A 68 1.71 15.01 3.36
CA HIS A 68 2.86 14.48 4.09
C HIS A 68 2.62 13.08 4.68
N GLU A 69 1.41 12.80 5.19
CA GLU A 69 1.03 11.46 5.67
C GLU A 69 0.84 10.50 4.49
N GLN A 70 0.38 10.99 3.34
CA GLN A 70 0.28 10.16 2.13
C GLN A 70 1.66 9.66 1.68
N ASP A 71 2.67 10.53 1.68
CA ASP A 71 4.04 10.19 1.32
C ASP A 71 4.65 9.14 2.26
N GLU A 72 4.46 9.31 3.58
CA GLU A 72 4.91 8.33 4.56
C GLU A 72 4.26 6.96 4.33
N HIS A 73 2.93 6.93 4.14
CA HIS A 73 2.20 5.70 3.87
C HIS A 73 2.62 5.04 2.55
N LEU A 74 2.83 5.83 1.51
CA LEU A 74 3.23 5.36 0.19
C LEU A 74 4.67 4.82 0.21
N GLY A 75 5.59 5.51 0.89
CA GLY A 75 6.97 5.06 1.07
C GLY A 75 7.04 3.73 1.82
N ALA A 76 6.34 3.62 2.96
CA ALA A 76 6.25 2.37 3.72
C ALA A 76 5.66 1.22 2.90
N PHE A 77 4.63 1.51 2.09
CA PHE A 77 4.04 0.51 1.20
C PHE A 77 5.04 0.01 0.15
N TRP A 78 5.74 0.90 -0.55
CA TRP A 78 6.70 0.50 -1.59
C TRP A 78 7.94 -0.19 -1.02
N HIS A 79 8.39 0.19 0.17
CA HIS A 79 9.45 -0.53 0.87
C HIS A 79 9.02 -1.98 1.17
N ALA A 80 7.82 -2.19 1.71
CA ALA A 80 7.31 -3.52 1.96
C ALA A 80 7.07 -4.35 0.68
N VAL A 81 6.68 -3.71 -0.44
CA VAL A 81 6.61 -4.36 -1.75
C VAL A 81 7.99 -4.81 -2.21
N GLN A 82 9.02 -3.99 -2.03
CA GLN A 82 10.40 -4.37 -2.38
C GLN A 82 10.87 -5.58 -1.56
N ASP A 83 10.67 -5.58 -0.24
CA ASP A 83 11.00 -6.72 0.63
C ASP A 83 10.27 -7.99 0.20
N GLU A 84 8.99 -7.86 -0.16
CA GLU A 84 8.18 -8.98 -0.63
C GLU A 84 8.63 -9.50 -2.01
N MET A 85 9.05 -8.62 -2.92
CA MET A 85 9.66 -9.03 -4.20
C MET A 85 10.92 -9.85 -3.96
N ILE A 86 11.80 -9.40 -3.05
CA ILE A 86 13.01 -10.12 -2.66
C ILE A 86 12.65 -11.52 -2.13
N ARG A 87 11.68 -11.60 -1.20
CA ARG A 87 11.20 -12.86 -0.62
C ARG A 87 10.66 -13.83 -1.68
N GLN A 88 9.89 -13.33 -2.65
CA GLN A 88 9.32 -14.13 -3.72
C GLN A 88 10.38 -14.63 -4.71
N CYS A 89 11.38 -13.80 -5.05
CA CYS A 89 12.52 -14.22 -5.87
C CYS A 89 13.26 -15.41 -5.25
N TYR A 90 13.59 -15.34 -3.95
CA TYR A 90 14.24 -16.45 -3.26
C TYR A 90 13.37 -17.71 -3.20
N SER A 91 12.06 -17.55 -3.00
CA SER A 91 11.13 -18.68 -2.98
C SER A 91 11.03 -19.39 -4.34
N ARG A 92 11.03 -18.62 -5.45
CA ARG A 92 11.03 -19.16 -6.82
C ARG A 92 12.31 -19.95 -7.13
N VAL A 93 13.47 -19.51 -6.65
CA VAL A 93 14.75 -20.22 -6.82
C VAL A 93 14.78 -21.51 -5.99
N ALA A 94 14.34 -21.47 -4.73
CA ALA A 94 14.35 -22.63 -3.84
C ALA A 94 13.36 -23.74 -4.27
N GLY A 95 12.24 -23.38 -4.90
CA GLY A 95 11.24 -24.33 -5.41
C GLY A 95 11.59 -25.01 -6.73
N GLY A 96 12.69 -24.63 -7.39
CA GLY A 96 13.10 -25.19 -8.68
C GLY A 96 13.81 -26.55 -8.62
N ASN A 97 14.03 -27.10 -7.43
CA ASN A 97 14.72 -28.37 -7.24
C ASN A 97 13.71 -29.49 -6.87
N ASP A 98 12.85 -29.87 -7.81
CA ASP A 98 11.95 -31.02 -7.67
C ASP A 98 12.57 -32.24 -8.40
N PRO A 99 13.17 -33.23 -7.70
CA PRO A 99 13.91 -34.34 -8.32
C PRO A 99 13.01 -35.44 -8.93
N ARG A 100 11.73 -35.18 -9.19
CA ARG A 100 10.75 -36.21 -9.61
C ARG A 100 10.76 -36.56 -11.11
N GLY A 101 11.79 -36.16 -11.84
CA GLY A 101 11.90 -36.33 -13.30
C GLY A 101 12.75 -37.51 -13.79
N ALA A 102 13.06 -38.49 -12.95
CA ALA A 102 13.78 -39.70 -13.37
C ALA A 102 12.96 -40.95 -12.99
N ALA A 103 12.18 -41.44 -13.94
CA ALA A 103 11.56 -42.76 -13.92
C ALA A 103 11.57 -43.32 -15.35
#